data_AF-A0A3L6FB91-F1
#
_entry.id   AF-A0A3L6FB91-F1
#
_cell.length_a   1.000
_cell.length_b   1.000
_cell.length_c   1.000
_cell.angle_alpha   90.00
_cell.angle_beta   90.00
_cell.angle_gamma   90.00
#
_symmetry.space_group_name_H-M   'P 1'
#
loop_
_entity.id
_entity.type
_entity.pdbx_description
1 polymer ?
#
loop_
_entity_poly.entity_id
_entity_poly.type
_entity_poly.pdbx_seq_one_letter_code
_entity_poly.pdbx_strand_id
1 'polypeptide(L)' 'MEVYVLNSTNHPHIVKLLGCCSEGTERLLVYEYVKGGTLRHRLKGNETRKDLASRQ' A
#
# COMPACT_ATOMS: atom_id res chain seq x y z
N MET A 1 -13.88 -6.92 -10.08
CA MET A 1 -14.56 -6.86 -8.77
C MET A 1 -13.76 -6.05 -7.75
N GLU A 2 -12.45 -6.28 -7.60
CA GLU A 2 -11.58 -5.59 -6.63
C GLU A 2 -11.59 -4.05 -6.73
N VAL A 3 -11.38 -3.49 -7.92
CA VAL A 3 -11.37 -2.03 -8.15
C VAL A 3 -12.70 -1.37 -7.79
N TYR A 4 -13.83 -2.01 -8.12
CA TYR A 4 -15.16 -1.44 -7.86
C TYR A 4 -15.46 -1.35 -6.36
N VAL A 5 -15.09 -2.40 -5.61
CA VAL A 5 -15.27 -2.42 -4.15
C VAL A 5 -14.39 -1.36 -3.49
N LEU A 6 -13.10 -1.30 -3.86
CA LEU A 6 -12.14 -0.35 -3.30
C LEU A 6 -12.46 1.12 -3.64
N ASN A 7 -13.07 1.38 -4.79
CA ASN A 7 -13.46 2.74 -5.17
C ASN A 7 -14.70 3.24 -4.41
N SER A 8 -15.57 2.34 -3.96
CA SER A 8 -16.79 2.68 -3.20
C SER A 8 -16.56 2.90 -1.70
N THR A 9 -15.42 2.47 -1.19
CA THR A 9 -15.06 2.59 0.23
C THR A 9 -14.42 3.95 0.53
N ASN A 10 -15.16 4.83 1.22
CA ASN A 10 -14.67 6.12 1.71
C ASN A 10 -14.84 6.19 3.24
N HIS A 11 -13.88 5.66 4.00
CA HIS A 11 -13.90 5.62 5.47
C HIS A 11 -12.56 6.10 6.07
N PRO A 12 -12.53 6.83 7.20
CA PRO A 12 -11.31 7.40 7.78
C PRO A 12 -10.19 6.43 8.17
N HIS A 13 -10.47 5.13 8.21
CA HIS A 13 -9.53 4.08 8.62
C HIS A 13 -9.25 3.06 7.51
N ILE A 14 -9.69 3.34 6.29
CA ILE A 14 -9.45 2.51 5.11
C ILE A 14 -8.66 3.35 4.13
N VAL A 15 -7.56 2.78 3.62
CA VAL A 15 -6.72 3.47 2.62
C VAL A 15 -7.53 3.67 1.35
N LYS A 16 -7.66 4.92 0.92
CA LYS A 16 -8.41 5.31 -0.26
C LYS A 16 -7.66 4.92 -1.53
N LEU A 17 -8.37 4.24 -2.43
CA LEU A 17 -7.93 4.06 -3.82
C LEU A 17 -8.19 5.37 -4.57
N LEU A 18 -7.15 5.94 -5.16
CA LEU A 18 -7.20 7.16 -5.98
C LEU A 18 -7.47 6.85 -7.45
N GLY A 19 -7.05 5.67 -7.92
CA GLY A 19 -7.29 5.22 -9.29
C GLY A 19 -6.65 3.88 -9.60
N CYS A 20 -6.84 3.41 -10.83
CA CYS A 20 -6.22 2.18 -11.34
C CYS A 20 -5.84 2.35 -12.82
N CYS A 21 -4.81 1.65 -13.25
CA CYS A 21 -4.53 1.41 -14.66
C CYS A 21 -4.74 -0.08 -14.95
N SER A 22 -5.46 -0.37 -16.03
CA SER A 22 -5.70 -1.73 -16.50
C SER A 22 -5.58 -1.73 -18.02
N GLU A 23 -4.35 -1.68 -18.51
CA GLU A 23 -4.05 -1.64 -19.94
C GLU A 23 -3.30 -2.92 -20.35
N GLY A 24 -3.91 -3.70 -21.22
CA GLY A 24 -3.36 -4.99 -21.65
C GLY A 24 -3.13 -5.94 -20.47
N THR A 25 -1.87 -6.32 -20.26
CA THR A 25 -1.42 -7.16 -19.14
C THR A 25 -1.05 -6.36 -17.89
N GLU A 26 -0.89 -5.05 -18.00
CA GLU A 26 -0.43 -4.20 -16.91
C GLU A 26 -1.61 -3.82 -16.00
N ARG A 27 -1.43 -4.08 -14.69
CA ARG A 27 -2.43 -3.77 -13.66
C ARG A 27 -1.77 -2.99 -12.54
N LEU A 28 -2.12 -1.72 -12.42
CA LEU A 28 -1.60 -0.82 -11.40
C LEU A 28 -2.74 -0.27 -10.57
N LEU A 29 -2.48 -0.11 -9.27
CA LEU A 29 -3.40 0.51 -8.31
C LEU A 29 -2.70 1.69 -7.66
N VAL A 30 -3.38 2.84 -7.64
CA VAL A 30 -2.86 4.08 -7.06
C VAL A 30 -3.66 4.37 -5.80
N TYR A 31 -3.00 4.36 -4.65
CA TYR A 31 -3.59 4.62 -3.34
C TYR A 31 -3.09 5.93 -2.74
N GLU A 32 -3.80 6.45 -1.75
CA GLU A 32 -3.23 7.50 -0.90
C GLU A 32 -2.00 6.97 -0.15
N TYR A 33 -1.02 7.86 0.06
CA TYR A 33 0.21 7.47 0.74
C TYR A 33 0.03 7.49 2.26
N VAL A 34 0.17 6.32 2.89
CA VAL A 34 0.15 6.18 4.35
C VAL A 34 1.56 6.19 4.92
N LYS A 35 1.90 7.24 5.65
CA LYS A 35 3.18 7.37 6.36
C LYS A 35 3.29 6.35 7.51
N GLY A 36 4.52 5.93 7.81
CA GLY A 36 4.80 5.05 8.97
C GLY A 36 4.79 3.55 8.66
N GLY A 37 4.70 3.17 7.39
CA GLY A 37 4.83 1.78 6.94
C GLY A 37 3.65 0.91 7.35
N THR A 38 3.83 -0.41 7.22
CA THR A 38 2.75 -1.37 7.49
C THR A 38 2.49 -1.51 8.99
N LEU A 39 1.25 -1.83 9.35
CA LEU A 39 0.90 -2.18 10.74
C LEU A 39 1.77 -3.33 11.27
N ARG A 40 2.07 -4.32 10.43
CA ARG A 40 2.96 -5.43 10.75
C ARG A 40 4.35 -4.94 11.19
N HIS A 41 4.92 -3.96 10.48
CA HIS A 41 6.22 -3.40 10.84
C HIS A 41 6.18 -2.74 12.22
N ARG A 42 5.10 -2.01 12.51
CA ARG A 42 4.92 -1.32 13.80
C ARG A 42 4.66 -2.28 14.96
N LEU A 43 3.90 -3.35 14.73
CA LEU A 43 3.61 -4.36 15.74
C LEU A 43 4.78 -5.30 16.02
N LYS A 44 5.69 -5.49 15.05
CA LYS A 44 6.89 -6.30 15.23
C LYS A 44 7.99 -5.66 16.10
N GLY A 45 7.76 -4.47 16.63
CA GLY A 45 8.60 -3.81 17.64
C GLY A 45 10.09 -3.82 17.31
N ASN A 46 10.59 -2.85 16.54
CA ASN A 46 12.02 -2.55 16.34
C ASN A 46 12.98 -3.74 16.10
N GLU A 47 12.52 -4.90 15.63
CA GLU A 47 13.41 -6.00 15.25
C GLU A 47 14.06 -5.71 13.90
N THR A 48 15.17 -4.97 14.00
CA THR A 48 16.24 -4.72 13.05
C THR A 48 15.90 -3.88 11.82
N ARG A 49 16.37 -2.63 11.89
CA ARG A 49 17.08 -1.96 10.82
C ARG A 49 18.19 -2.90 10.31
N LYS A 50 17.86 -3.85 9.43
CA LYS A 50 18.85 -4.41 8.50
C LYS A 50 18.83 -3.48 7.30
N ASP A 51 19.72 -2.50 7.37
CA ASP A 51 20.01 -1.59 6.29
C ASP A 51 20.11 -2.39 4.98
N LEU A 52 19.25 -2.05 4.01
CA LEU A 52 19.39 -2.52 2.63
C LEU A 52 20.63 -1.91 1.93
N ALA A 53 21.60 -1.39 2.69
CA ALA A 53 22.90 -0.92 2.23
C ALA A 53 23.94 -2.06 2.15
N SER A 54 23.51 -3.26 1.74
CA SER A 54 24.43 -4.39 1.47
C SER A 54 24.16 -5.04 0.11
N ARG A 55 23.79 -4.22 -0.87
CA ARG A 55 23.91 -4.54 -2.31
C ARG A 55 24.30 -3.30 -3.11
N GLN A 56 25.53 -2.85 -2.94
CA GLN A 56 26.37 -2.37 -4.03
C GLN A 56 27.83 -2.72 -3.72
#